data_AF-A0ABD5MHM4-F1
#
_entry.id   AF-A0ABD5MHM4-F1
#
_cell.length_a   1.000
_cell.length_b   1.000
_cell.length_c   1.000
_cell.angle_alpha   90.00
_cell.angle_beta   90.00
_cell.angle_gamma   90.00
#
_symmetry.space_group_name_H-M   'P 1'
#
loop_
_entity.id
_entity.type
_entity.pdbx_description
1 polymer ?
#
loop_
_entity_poly.entity_id
_entity_poly.type
_entity_poly.pdbx_seq_one_letter_code
_entity_poly.pdbx_strand_id
1 'polypeptide(L)'
;MTDHPTDGLERRQELYEEAEAAWGREAQLNKAAEEFGEAAAALNRALNGQESRENLLEELADARLMLEQMEWALFDDDEVGAALDEAVANLEARLEVDGDG
;
A
#
# COMPACT_ATOMS: atom_id res chain seq x y z
N MET A 1 9.75 -7.18 15.93
CA MET A 1 10.50 -6.27 15.04
C MET A 1 11.18 -7.14 14.00
N THR A 2 10.44 -7.50 12.95
CA THR A 2 11.00 -8.27 11.84
C THR A 2 11.73 -7.29 10.94
N ASP A 3 13.05 -7.41 10.96
CA ASP A 3 13.97 -6.72 10.06
C ASP A 3 13.63 -7.21 8.64
N HIS A 4 12.89 -6.40 7.88
CA HIS A 4 12.68 -6.68 6.46
C HIS A 4 14.00 -6.36 5.75
N PRO A 5 14.59 -7.30 5.00
CA PRO A 5 15.85 -7.05 4.32
C PRO A 5 15.69 -5.85 3.37
N THR A 6 16.48 -4.81 3.64
CA THR A 6 16.51 -3.53 2.90
C THR A 6 16.79 -3.71 1.40
N ASP A 7 17.45 -4.81 1.04
CA ASP A 7 17.75 -5.24 -0.33
C ASP A 7 16.51 -5.31 -1.25
N GLY A 8 15.35 -5.65 -0.68
CA GLY A 8 14.10 -5.73 -1.45
C GLY A 8 13.49 -4.37 -1.78
N LEU A 9 13.66 -3.36 -0.92
CA LEU A 9 13.09 -2.02 -1.12
C LEU A 9 13.95 -1.21 -2.09
N GLU A 10 15.27 -1.24 -1.92
CA GLU A 10 16.22 -0.57 -2.82
C GLU A 10 16.01 -1.04 -4.27
N ARG A 11 15.87 -2.36 -4.47
CA ARG A 11 15.58 -2.91 -5.80
C ARG A 11 14.24 -2.44 -6.38
N ARG A 12 13.22 -2.23 -5.54
CA ARG A 12 11.91 -1.74 -6.01
C ARG A 12 11.95 -0.27 -6.38
N GLN A 13 12.69 0.55 -5.63
CA GLN A 13 12.90 1.97 -5.97
C GLN A 13 13.58 2.14 -7.33
N GLU A 14 14.60 1.33 -7.64
CA GLU A 14 15.20 1.30 -8.99
C GLU A 14 14.15 1.01 -10.08
N LEU A 15 13.28 0.03 -9.84
CA LEU A 15 12.20 -0.32 -10.76
C LEU A 15 11.14 0.79 -10.88
N TYR A 16 10.89 1.55 -9.81
CA TYR A 16 9.96 2.67 -9.85
C TYR A 16 10.49 3.81 -10.73
N GLU A 17 11.78 4.10 -10.62
CA GLU A 17 12.46 5.07 -11.48
C GLU A 17 12.44 4.62 -12.95
N GLU A 18 12.74 3.35 -13.23
CA GLU A 18 12.65 2.78 -14.58
C GLU A 18 11.22 2.86 -15.15
N ALA A 19 10.22 2.54 -14.33
CA ALA A 19 8.82 2.63 -14.72
C ALA A 19 8.39 4.08 -14.99
N GLU A 20 8.88 5.05 -14.23
CA GLU A 20 8.51 6.47 -14.43
C GLU A 20 9.16 6.98 -15.71
N ALA A 21 10.42 6.62 -15.95
CA ALA A 21 11.10 6.92 -17.20
C ALA A 21 10.41 6.29 -18.42
N ALA A 22 9.87 5.07 -18.28
CA ALA A 22 9.24 4.34 -19.39
C ALA A 22 7.82 4.84 -19.72
N TRP A 23 7.00 5.13 -18.70
CA TRP A 23 5.56 5.35 -18.88
C TRP A 23 5.05 6.69 -18.31
N GLY A 24 5.85 7.36 -17.50
CA GLY A 24 5.52 8.63 -16.88
C GLY A 24 4.67 8.51 -15.63
N ARG A 25 4.76 9.53 -14.78
CA ARG A 25 4.08 9.62 -13.48
C ARG A 25 2.56 9.48 -13.56
N GLU A 26 1.91 10.11 -14.54
CA GLU A 26 0.44 10.02 -14.69
C GLU A 26 -0.03 8.58 -14.97
N ALA A 27 0.72 7.82 -15.77
CA ALA A 27 0.40 6.43 -16.05
C ALA A 27 0.48 5.57 -14.78
N GLN A 28 1.47 5.82 -13.92
CA GLN A 28 1.61 5.12 -12.64
C GLN A 28 0.48 5.46 -11.67
N LEU A 29 0.09 6.73 -11.56
CA LEU A 29 -1.04 7.13 -10.71
C LEU A 29 -2.36 6.50 -11.18
N ASN A 30 -2.57 6.42 -12.50
CA ASN A 30 -3.73 5.72 -13.06
C ASN A 30 -3.69 4.22 -12.74
N LYS A 31 -2.52 3.58 -12.85
CA LYS A 31 -2.36 2.18 -12.50
C LYS A 31 -2.60 1.94 -11.01
N ALA A 32 -2.12 2.82 -10.14
CA ALA A 32 -2.37 2.71 -8.70
C ALA A 32 -3.87 2.80 -8.37
N ALA A 33 -4.59 3.71 -9.02
CA ALA A 33 -6.04 3.81 -8.87
C ALA A 33 -6.78 2.54 -9.35
N GLU A 34 -6.29 1.89 -10.40
CA GLU A 34 -6.81 0.60 -10.88
C GLU A 34 -6.60 -0.49 -9.83
N GLU A 35 -5.36 -0.71 -9.37
CA GLU A 35 -5.01 -1.74 -8.38
C GLU A 35 -5.73 -1.56 -7.04
N PHE A 36 -5.91 -0.31 -6.58
CA PHE A 36 -6.72 -0.04 -5.39
C PHE A 36 -8.20 -0.41 -5.58
N GLY A 37 -8.73 -0.22 -6.80
CA GLY A 37 -10.06 -0.65 -7.18
C GLY A 37 -10.19 -2.18 -7.20
N GLU A 38 -9.19 -2.88 -7.74
CA GLU A 38 -9.14 -4.34 -7.82
C GLU A 38 -9.03 -4.98 -6.43
N ALA A 39 -8.14 -4.47 -5.57
CA ALA A 39 -8.04 -4.88 -4.16
C ALA A 39 -9.35 -4.65 -3.40
N ALA A 40 -10.00 -3.49 -3.58
CA ALA A 40 -11.30 -3.23 -2.96
C ALA A 40 -12.38 -4.21 -3.46
N ALA A 41 -12.39 -4.52 -4.75
CA ALA A 41 -13.34 -5.48 -5.33
C ALA A 41 -13.08 -6.91 -4.83
N ALA A 42 -11.82 -7.34 -4.77
CA ALA A 42 -11.40 -8.64 -4.25
C ALA A 42 -11.78 -8.81 -2.78
N LEU A 43 -11.56 -7.77 -1.94
CA LEU A 43 -11.99 -7.78 -0.54
C LEU A 43 -13.51 -7.96 -0.41
N ASN A 44 -14.30 -7.22 -1.20
CA ASN A 44 -15.76 -7.35 -1.21
C ASN A 44 -16.21 -8.76 -1.62
N ARG A 45 -15.58 -9.35 -2.64
CA ARG A 45 -15.87 -10.73 -3.07
C ARG A 45 -15.46 -11.74 -1.98
N ALA A 46 -14.32 -11.54 -1.31
CA ALA A 46 -13.86 -12.39 -0.23
C ALA A 46 -14.83 -12.41 0.95
N LEU A 47 -15.34 -11.23 1.35
CA LEU A 47 -16.35 -11.10 2.41
C LEU A 47 -17.65 -11.86 2.10
N ASN A 48 -17.99 -12.01 0.82
CA ASN A 48 -19.16 -12.77 0.36
C ASN A 48 -18.85 -14.25 0.04
N GLY A 49 -17.62 -14.72 0.30
CA GLY A 49 -17.19 -16.08 -0.01
C GLY A 49 -17.04 -16.38 -1.51
N GLN A 50 -16.87 -15.33 -2.32
CA GLN A 50 -16.76 -15.40 -3.79
C GLN A 50 -15.35 -15.12 -4.31
N GLU A 51 -14.36 -15.00 -3.43
CA GLU A 51 -12.96 -14.80 -3.79
C GLU A 51 -12.07 -15.86 -3.13
N SER A 52 -11.02 -16.26 -3.83
CA SER A 52 -10.02 -17.15 -3.25
C SER A 52 -9.06 -16.35 -2.35
N ARG A 53 -8.48 -17.02 -1.36
CA ARG A 53 -7.42 -16.40 -0.53
C ARG A 53 -6.20 -16.01 -1.37
N GLU A 54 -5.90 -16.78 -2.42
CA GLU A 54 -4.76 -16.55 -3.30
C GLU A 54 -4.96 -15.29 -4.14
N ASN A 55 -6.13 -15.14 -4.77
CA ASN A 55 -6.47 -13.93 -5.53
C ASN A 55 -6.46 -12.70 -4.62
N LEU A 56 -7.09 -12.76 -3.45
CA LEU A 56 -7.05 -11.62 -2.51
C LEU A 56 -5.60 -11.24 -2.11
N LEU A 57 -4.71 -12.22 -1.98
CA LEU A 57 -3.30 -11.96 -1.66
C LEU A 57 -2.57 -11.26 -2.81
N GLU A 58 -2.82 -11.67 -4.06
CA GLU A 58 -2.24 -11.07 -5.26
C GLU A 58 -2.66 -9.60 -5.38
N GLU A 59 -3.96 -9.34 -5.30
CA GLU A 59 -4.54 -7.99 -5.40
C GLU A 59 -4.04 -7.06 -4.28
N LEU A 60 -3.83 -7.60 -3.06
CA LEU A 60 -3.22 -6.84 -1.97
C LEU A 60 -1.73 -6.58 -2.19
N ALA A 61 -1.01 -7.50 -2.84
CA ALA A 61 0.40 -7.31 -3.15
C ALA A 61 0.58 -6.26 -4.26
N ASP A 62 -0.26 -6.28 -5.29
CA ASP A 62 -0.23 -5.30 -6.38
C ASP A 62 -0.64 -3.91 -5.88
N ALA A 63 -1.70 -3.81 -5.07
CA ALA A 63 -2.04 -2.56 -4.38
C ALA A 63 -0.91 -2.06 -3.48
N ARG A 64 -0.22 -2.95 -2.74
CA ARG A 64 0.93 -2.55 -1.91
C ARG A 64 2.08 -2.02 -2.77
N LEU A 65 2.39 -2.68 -3.88
CA LEU A 65 3.44 -2.25 -4.80
C LEU A 65 3.13 -0.86 -5.36
N MET A 66 1.89 -0.62 -5.76
CA MET A 66 1.47 0.67 -6.30
C MET A 66 1.40 1.76 -5.24
N LEU A 67 1.06 1.44 -3.99
CA LEU A 67 1.17 2.39 -2.88
C LEU A 67 2.63 2.82 -2.69
N GLU A 68 3.57 1.88 -2.63
CA GLU A 68 5.00 2.19 -2.49
C GLU A 68 5.52 3.06 -3.66
N GLN A 69 5.08 2.78 -4.89
CA GLN A 69 5.42 3.59 -6.05
C GLN A 69 4.81 5.00 -6.00
N MET A 70 3.58 5.14 -5.51
CA MET A 70 2.96 6.45 -5.29
C MET A 70 3.67 7.25 -4.20
N GLU A 71 4.06 6.60 -3.10
CA GLU A 71 4.82 7.23 -2.02
C GLU A 71 6.12 7.81 -2.57
N TRP A 72 6.89 6.99 -3.29
CA TRP A 72 8.14 7.40 -3.95
C TRP A 72 7.95 8.53 -4.97
N ALA A 73 6.87 8.53 -5.74
CA ALA A 73 6.65 9.53 -6.80
C ALA A 73 6.08 10.86 -6.29
N LEU A 74 5.37 10.87 -5.16
CA LEU A 74 4.60 12.01 -4.69
C LEU A 74 5.15 12.70 -3.45
N PHE A 75 5.87 11.98 -2.60
CA PHE A 75 6.26 12.44 -1.26
C PHE A 75 7.75 12.20 -1.02
N ASP A 76 8.32 12.98 -0.10
CA ASP A 76 9.67 12.71 0.41
C ASP A 76 9.62 11.52 1.41
N ASP A 77 10.75 10.80 1.56
CA ASP A 77 10.87 9.51 2.27
C ASP A 77 10.26 9.47 3.69
N ASP A 78 10.10 10.62 4.36
CA ASP A 78 9.61 10.71 5.74
C ASP A 78 8.15 11.19 5.90
N GLU A 79 7.54 11.81 4.87
CA GLU A 79 6.23 12.46 5.02
C GLU A 79 5.10 11.46 5.29
N VAL A 80 5.07 10.38 4.51
CA VAL A 80 4.04 9.34 4.63
C VAL A 80 4.24 8.51 5.90
N GLY A 81 5.50 8.25 6.27
CA GLY A 81 5.84 7.58 7.53
C GLY A 81 5.33 8.36 8.74
N ALA A 82 5.57 9.67 8.80
CA ALA A 82 5.08 10.51 9.88
C ALA A 82 3.54 10.54 9.96
N ALA A 83 2.85 10.63 8.81
CA ALA A 83 1.40 10.56 8.77
C ALA A 83 0.85 9.19 9.20
N LEU A 84 1.56 8.10 8.89
CA LEU A 84 1.21 6.75 9.32
C LEU A 84 1.38 6.59 10.84
N ASP A 85 2.47 7.09 11.42
CA ASP A 85 2.71 7.07 12.87
C ASP A 85 1.58 7.80 13.63
N GLU A 86 1.16 8.96 13.12
CA GLU A 86 0.01 9.69 13.68
C GLU A 86 -1.29 8.88 13.55
N ALA A 87 -1.53 8.23 12.41
CA ALA A 87 -2.69 7.39 12.20
C ALA A 87 -2.72 6.18 13.17
N VAL A 88 -1.56 5.57 13.44
CA VAL A 88 -1.41 4.48 14.42
C VAL A 88 -1.70 4.97 15.84
N ALA A 89 -1.09 6.08 16.26
CA ALA A 89 -1.33 6.66 17.59
C ALA A 89 -2.83 7.00 17.80
N ASN A 90 -3.50 7.50 16.77
CA ASN A 90 -4.94 7.75 16.80
C ASN A 90 -5.78 6.48 16.94
N LEU A 91 -5.35 5.37 16.32
CA LEU A 91 -6.01 4.07 16.47
C LEU A 91 -5.81 3.51 17.88
N GLU A 92 -4.60 3.59 18.42
CA GLU A 92 -4.28 3.16 19.80
C GLU A 92 -5.15 3.90 20.81
N ALA A 93 -5.25 5.23 20.71
CA ALA A 93 -6.08 6.04 21.60
C ALA A 93 -7.57 5.65 21.55
N ARG A 94 -8.10 5.29 20.38
CA ARG A 94 -9.50 4.83 20.23
C ARG A 94 -9.72 3.49 20.93
N LEU A 95 -8.77 2.57 20.83
CA LEU A 95 -8.86 1.25 21.47
C LEU A 95 -8.78 1.34 23.00
N GLU A 96 -8.02 2.30 23.55
CA GLU A 96 -7.99 2.57 24.99
C GLU A 96 -9.32 3.10 25.51
N VAL A 97 -9.96 4.02 24.78
CA VAL A 97 -11.27 4.59 25.15
C VAL A 97 -12.39 3.54 25.06
N ASP A 98 -12.39 2.71 24.01
CA ASP A 98 -13.40 1.67 23.82
C ASP A 98 -13.19 0.45 24.77
N GLY A 99 -12.01 0.31 25.38
CA GLY A 99 -11.69 -0.73 26.36
C GLY A 99 -12.15 -0.44 27.80
N ASP A 100 -12.50 0.82 28.09
CA ASP A 100 -13.01 1.29 29.40
C ASP A 100 -14.56 1.33 29.46
N GLY A 101 -15.25 0.73 28.48
CA GLY A 101 -16.71 0.69 28.32
C GLY A 101 -17.40 -0.62 28.71
#